data_AF-A0A959VX25-F1
#
_entry.id   AF-A0A959VX25-F1
#
_cell.length_a   1.000
_cell.length_b   1.000
_cell.length_c   1.000
_cell.angle_alpha   90.00
_cell.angle_beta   90.00
_cell.angle_gamma   90.00
#
_symmetry.space_group_name_H-M   'P 1'
#
loop_
_entity.id
_entity.type
_entity.pdbx_description
1 polymer ?
#
loop_
_entity_poly.entity_id
_entity_poly.type
_entity_poly.pdbx_seq_one_letter_code
_entity_poly.pdbx_strand_id
1 'polypeptide(L)' 'MKLKPLGDRLIVKPVDEEETTASGLVLPDTAKEKPQKGKVLAVGPGKRAENSGELIPLGIEVGQTVLYSKYGGTEVT' A
#
# COMPACT_ATOMS: atom_id res chain seq x y z
N MET A 1 -16.67 4.83 -3.57
CA MET A 1 -16.28 6.13 -2.97
C MET A 1 -14.93 6.56 -3.55
N LYS A 2 -14.68 7.86 -3.75
CA LYS A 2 -13.33 8.35 -4.10
C LYS A 2 -12.60 8.71 -2.81
N LEU A 3 -11.87 7.76 -2.22
CA LEU A 3 -11.02 8.05 -1.07
C LEU A 3 -9.82 8.90 -1.52
N LYS A 4 -9.55 9.98 -0.78
CA LYS A 4 -8.40 10.87 -1.01
C LYS A 4 -7.49 10.84 0.22
N PRO A 5 -6.26 10.32 0.11
CA PRO A 5 -5.33 10.35 1.23
C PRO A 5 -4.88 11.79 1.52
N LEU A 6 -4.61 12.07 2.79
CA LEU A 6 -4.10 13.36 3.27
C LEU A 6 -2.63 13.24 3.68
N GLY A 7 -1.89 14.34 3.60
CA GLY A 7 -0.48 14.38 3.95
C GLY A 7 0.35 13.38 3.15
N ASP A 8 1.18 12.62 3.84
CA ASP A 8 2.11 11.62 3.33
C ASP A 8 1.51 10.20 3.22
N ARG A 9 0.17 10.08 3.25
CA ARG A 9 -0.52 8.79 3.18
C ARG A 9 -0.69 8.28 1.76
N LEU A 10 -0.75 6.96 1.63
CA LEU A 10 -1.06 6.25 0.39
C LEU A 10 -2.31 5.39 0.57
N ILE A 11 -3.08 5.23 -0.50
CA ILE A 11 -4.12 4.21 -0.58
C ILE A 11 -3.57 3.09 -1.44
N VAL A 12 -3.55 1.90 -0.87
CA VAL A 12 -2.97 0.72 -1.50
C VAL A 12 -4.05 -0.36 -1.57
N LYS A 13 -4.18 -0.98 -2.74
CA LYS A 13 -4.92 -2.22 -2.91
C LYS A 13 -3.95 -3.38 -2.72
N PRO A 14 -4.15 -4.27 -1.75
CA PRO A 14 -3.33 -5.47 -1.62
C PRO A 14 -3.32 -6.27 -2.92
N VAL A 15 -2.16 -6.82 -3.29
CA VAL A 15 -2.08 -7.82 -4.36
C VAL A 15 -2.26 -9.19 -3.73
N ASP A 16 -3.05 -10.06 -4.35
CA ASP A 16 -3.23 -11.42 -3.86
C ASP A 16 -1.89 -12.17 -3.84
N GLU A 17 -1.64 -12.95 -2.78
CA GLU A 17 -0.51 -13.88 -2.75
C GLU A 17 -0.75 -15.05 -3.70
N GLU A 18 0.34 -15.59 -4.26
CA GLU A 18 0.27 -16.77 -5.12
C GLU A 18 -0.34 -17.95 -4.34
N GLU A 19 -1.45 -18.50 -4.84
CA GLU A 19 -2.11 -19.66 -4.24
C GLU A 19 -1.24 -20.92 -4.30
N THR A 20 -0.25 -20.92 -5.19
CA THR A 20 0.65 -22.03 -5.44
C THR A 20 2.08 -21.58 -5.19
N THR A 21 2.82 -22.31 -4.37
CA THR A 21 4.26 -22.04 -4.17
C THR A 21 5.06 -22.36 -5.44
N ALA A 22 6.31 -21.88 -5.52
CA ALA A 22 7.22 -22.20 -6.62
C ALA A 22 7.46 -23.73 -6.81
N SER A 23 7.17 -24.55 -5.80
CA SER A 23 7.26 -26.01 -5.84
C SER A 23 5.95 -26.71 -6.26
N GLY A 24 4.88 -25.96 -6.55
CA GLY A 24 3.58 -26.50 -6.97
C GLY A 24 2.65 -26.88 -5.81
N LEU A 25 2.95 -26.50 -4.56
CA LEU A 25 2.09 -26.78 -3.41
C LEU A 25 0.99 -25.73 -3.29
N VAL A 26 -0.26 -26.18 -3.20
CA VAL A 26 -1.42 -25.31 -2.95
C VAL A 26 -1.48 -24.97 -1.47
N LEU A 27 -1.43 -23.69 -1.14
CA LEU A 27 -1.51 -23.22 0.25
C LEU A 27 -2.97 -23.21 0.72
N PRO A 28 -3.30 -23.82 1.87
CA PRO A 28 -4.64 -23.68 2.45
C PRO A 28 -4.87 -22.22 2.87
N ASP A 29 -6.13 -21.78 2.88
CA ASP A 29 -6.47 -20.37 3.17
C ASP A 29 -6.00 -19.89 4.54
N THR A 30 -5.80 -20.80 5.50
CA THR A 30 -5.28 -20.51 6.84
C THR A 30 -3.77 -20.29 6.90
N ALA A 31 -3.03 -20.69 5.86
CA ALA A 31 -1.59 -20.51 5.74
C ALA A 31 -1.20 -19.27 4.91
N LYS A 32 -2.18 -18.61 4.27
CA LYS A 32 -1.96 -17.37 3.52
C LYS A 32 -1.60 -16.25 4.51
N GLU A 33 -0.46 -15.61 4.30
CA GLU A 33 -0.09 -14.48 5.14
C GLU A 33 -0.83 -13.21 4.69
N LYS A 34 -0.90 -12.20 5.56
CA LYS A 34 -1.40 -10.89 5.12
C LYS A 34 -0.46 -10.37 4.03
N PRO A 35 -0.99 -10.00 2.84
CA PRO A 35 -0.17 -9.50 1.76
C PRO A 35 0.59 -8.26 2.20
N GLN A 36 1.90 -8.29 2.00
CA GLN A 36 2.79 -7.16 2.29
C GLN A 36 3.05 -6.31 1.05
N LYS A 37 2.56 -6.73 -0.12
CA LYS A 37 2.66 -6.01 -1.39
C LYS A 37 1.30 -5.50 -1.81
N GLY A 38 1.28 -4.33 -2.43
CA GLY A 38 0.04 -3.75 -2.94
C GLY A 38 0.27 -2.73 -4.03
N LYS A 39 -0.76 -2.49 -4.84
CA LYS A 39 -0.77 -1.50 -5.90
C LYS A 39 -1.32 -0.18 -5.38
N VAL A 40 -0.61 0.91 -5.63
CA VAL A 40 -1.02 2.26 -5.22
C VAL A 40 -2.20 2.72 -6.05
N LEU A 41 -3.29 3.09 -5.38
CA LEU A 41 -4.50 3.64 -5.99
C LEU A 41 -4.55 5.17 -5.88
N ALA A 42 -4.02 5.73 -4.81
CA ALA A 42 -3.99 7.18 -4.60
C ALA A 42 -2.78 7.59 -3.75
N VAL A 43 -2.26 8.77 -4.05
CA VAL A 43 -1.08 9.37 -3.40
C VAL A 43 -1.50 10.68 -2.73
N GLY A 44 -1.10 10.86 -1.48
CA GLY A 44 -1.33 12.09 -0.74
C GLY A 44 -0.45 13.24 -1.26
N PRO A 45 -0.78 14.50 -0.94
CA PRO A 45 0.00 15.67 -1.39
C PRO A 45 1.42 15.75 -0.81
N GLY A 46 1.76 14.90 0.18
CA GLY A 46 3.04 14.91 0.87
C GLY A 46 3.02 15.64 2.21
N LYS A 47 4.09 15.47 3.00
CA LYS A 47 4.26 16.20 4.27
C LYS A 47 4.58 17.66 3.97
N ARG A 48 4.06 18.57 4.79
CA ARG A 48 4.42 19.99 4.71
C ARG A 48 5.73 20.24 5.47
N ALA A 49 6.69 20.89 4.83
CA ALA A 49 7.93 21.29 5.46
C ALA A 49 7.65 22.29 6.59
N GLU A 50 8.22 22.05 7.77
CA GLU A 50 7.91 22.82 8.99
C GLU A 50 8.39 24.27 8.90
N ASN A 51 9.47 24.52 8.15
CA ASN A 51 10.09 25.84 8.06
C ASN A 51 9.58 26.68 6.88
N SER A 52 9.33 26.06 5.71
CA SER A 52 8.93 26.79 4.49
C SER A 52 7.43 26.70 4.20
N GLY A 53 6.72 25.74 4.79
CA GLY A 53 5.32 25.48 4.47
C GLY A 53 5.10 24.83 3.10
N GLU A 54 6.17 24.48 2.39
CA GLU A 54 6.10 23.81 1.09
C GLU A 54 5.72 22.33 1.23
N LEU A 55 5.12 21.75 0.20
CA LEU A 55 4.84 20.31 0.16
C LEU A 55 6.10 19.56 -0.25
N ILE A 56 6.44 18.54 0.52
CA ILE A 56 7.48 17.56 0.19
C ILE A 56 6.76 16.40 -0.54
N PRO A 57 6.86 16.31 -1.89
CA PRO A 57 6.14 15.30 -2.64
C PRO A 57 6.61 13.90 -2.27
N LEU A 58 5.68 12.94 -2.30
CA LEU A 58 6.00 11.53 -2.18
C LEU A 58 6.66 11.06 -3.49
N GLY A 59 7.76 10.31 -3.38
CA GLY A 59 8.44 9.71 -4.55
C GLY A 59 7.72 8.49 -5.13
N ILE A 60 6.39 8.46 -5.07
CA ILE A 60 5.56 7.33 -5.48
C ILE A 60 4.41 7.82 -6.34
N GLU A 61 4.09 7.06 -7.38
CA GLU A 61 3.03 7.37 -8.33
C GLU A 61 1.89 6.35 -8.27
N VAL A 62 0.72 6.76 -8.74
CA VAL A 62 -0.44 5.87 -8.86
C VAL A 62 -0.11 4.74 -9.84
N GLY A 63 -0.42 3.51 -9.44
CA GLY A 63 -0.19 2.31 -10.24
C GLY A 63 1.11 1.57 -9.92
N GLN A 64 2.01 2.17 -9.15
CA GLN A 64 3.23 1.48 -8.68
C GLN A 64 2.89 0.39 -7.64
N THR A 65 3.74 -0.63 -7.57
CA THR A 65 3.67 -1.67 -6.54
C THR A 65 4.60 -1.31 -5.40
N VAL A 66 4.08 -1.33 -4.17
CA VAL A 66 4.81 -1.00 -2.95
C VAL A 66 4.80 -2.15 -1.97
N LEU A 67 5.86 -2.25 -1.17
CA LEU A 67 5.91 -3.11 0.00
C LEU A 67 5.53 -2.28 1.23
N TYR A 68 4.66 -2.80 2.09
CA TYR A 68 4.24 -2.16 3.33
C TYR A 68 4.26 -3.13 4.50
N SER A 69 4.29 -2.59 5.71
CA SER A 69 4.33 -3.38 6.95
C SER A 69 3.06 -4.22 7.12
N LYS A 70 3.22 -5.50 7.48
CA LYS A 70 2.12 -6.48 7.67
C LYS A 70 1.03 -6.01 8.63
N TYR A 71 1.41 -5.20 9.62
CA TYR A 71 0.54 -4.67 10.67
C TYR A 71 0.41 -3.14 10.63
N GLY A 72 0.83 -2.52 9.53
CA GLY A 72 0.78 -1.07 9.35
C GLY A 72 -0.46 -0.59 8.62
N GLY A 73 -0.81 0.68 8.82
CA GLY A 73 -1.92 1.33 8.12
C GLY A 73 -3.29 1.09 8.76
N THR A 74 -4.32 1.53 8.06
CA THR A 74 -5.72 1.38 8.47
C THR A 74 -6.49 0.76 7.32
N GLU A 75 -7.13 -0.38 7.58
CA GLU A 75 -7.99 -1.04 6.59
C GLU A 75 -9.28 -0.21 6.44
N VAL A 76 -9.68 0.03 5.19
CA VAL A 76 -10.90 0.76 4.84
C VAL A 76 -11.66 -0.07 3.80
N THR A 77 -12.98 -0.21 3.98
CA THR A 77 -13.90 -0.97 3.12
C THR A 77 -14.88 -0.08 2.38
#